data_AF-A0A9P0KZK8-F1
#
_entry.id   AF-A0A9P0KZK8-F1
#
_cell.length_a   1.000
_cell.length_b   1.000
_cell.length_c   1.000
_cell.angle_alpha   90.00
_cell.angle_beta   90.00
_cell.angle_gamma   90.00
#
_symmetry.space_group_name_H-M   'P 1'
#
loop_
_entity.id
_entity.type
_entity.pdbx_description
1 polymer ?
#
loop_
_entity_poly.entity_id
_entity_poly.type
_entity_poly.pdbx_seq_one_letter_code
_entity_poly.pdbx_strand_id
1 'polypeptide(L)'
;MAVSKESKWRPQTKTFEYNYGYGSSFYQPMVKYLDDRDSGKKVEIPHMPWTNELGLEQFDPMKIKSYTEDELERMSRKVERSAQSRLRDYKSSASSSFVLNQSVAAATITHKVKTISKKKKAIVKEIDKIKSKMQEDLEGYNLKKDKEIENELFSSQKYLRGKSAKAIENQLLTQSNKVIEEGLEEDMRKLQQKLVLNVHDVKSHHKMMEERVDIELEENITRPLESLSHELKNFSERSTLHCIDHSKATSIEIEQLNARVVEAETRLKTEVQRIKKKLQIQITELEMSLDTANKQNIDLQKTIKKQSLTLTEIQAHYDEIQRQLQVTLDQLSVSQRRVQALTAEAEEIRSNYESVSCLLYHTGCF
;
A
#
# COMPACT_ATOMS: atom_id res chain seq x y z
N MET A 1 -7.02 15.00 -5.97
CA MET A 1 -5.93 14.26 -5.32
C MET A 1 -6.38 13.88 -3.92
N ALA A 2 -7.01 12.72 -3.77
CA ALA A 2 -7.40 12.20 -2.46
C ALA A 2 -6.33 11.23 -1.99
N VAL A 3 -5.51 11.64 -1.02
CA VAL A 3 -4.57 10.76 -0.33
C VAL A 3 -5.40 9.81 0.53
N SER A 4 -5.41 8.53 0.16
CA SER A 4 -6.13 7.47 0.87
C SER A 4 -5.61 7.34 2.30
N LYS A 5 -6.47 7.64 3.28
CA LYS A 5 -6.25 7.40 4.71
C LYS A 5 -6.29 5.90 5.02
N GLU A 6 -5.21 5.17 4.74
CA GLU A 6 -5.04 3.78 5.16
C GLU A 6 -3.77 3.62 6.01
N SER A 7 -3.69 4.26 7.18
CA SER A 7 -2.48 4.16 8.00
C SER A 7 -2.69 4.32 9.51
N LYS A 8 -3.83 3.88 10.08
CA LYS A 8 -4.03 3.97 11.54
C LYS A 8 -3.69 2.68 12.31
N TRP A 9 -3.54 1.53 11.64
CA TRP A 9 -3.38 0.21 12.30
C TRP A 9 -2.41 -0.76 11.61
N ARG A 10 -1.39 -0.25 10.90
CA ARG A 10 -0.35 -1.11 10.29
C ARG A 10 1.00 -0.79 10.94
N PRO A 11 1.53 -1.67 11.81
CA PRO A 11 2.90 -1.55 12.29
C PRO A 11 3.84 -1.56 11.07
N GLN A 12 4.62 -0.50 10.85
CA GLN A 12 5.62 -0.44 9.79
C GLN A 12 6.91 -1.15 10.21
N THR A 13 6.78 -2.39 10.67
CA THR A 13 7.94 -3.23 10.96
C THR A 13 8.19 -4.14 9.76
N LYS A 14 9.48 -4.33 9.40
CA LYS A 14 9.89 -5.28 8.35
C LYS A 14 9.29 -6.67 8.58
N THR A 15 9.15 -7.06 9.85
CA THR A 15 8.54 -8.32 10.29
C THR A 15 7.03 -8.37 10.02
N PHE A 16 6.30 -7.26 10.21
CA PHE A 16 4.86 -7.20 9.90
C PHE A 16 4.60 -7.23 8.40
N GLU A 17 5.41 -6.51 7.60
CA GLU A 17 5.32 -6.58 6.14
C GLU A 17 5.67 -7.98 5.61
N TYR A 18 6.73 -8.61 6.13
CA TYR A 18 7.11 -9.98 5.80
C TYR A 18 6.00 -11.00 6.11
N ASN A 19 5.41 -10.92 7.32
CA ASN A 19 4.41 -11.89 7.79
C ASN A 19 2.98 -11.63 7.24
N TYR A 20 2.60 -10.38 7.02
CA TYR A 20 1.21 -9.99 6.73
C TYR A 20 1.05 -9.06 5.52
N GLY A 21 2.12 -8.41 5.06
CA GLY A 21 2.11 -7.51 3.90
C GLY A 21 2.16 -8.27 2.56
N TYR A 22 2.90 -9.37 2.49
CA TYR A 22 2.98 -10.24 1.29
C TYR A 22 1.84 -11.26 1.19
N GLY A 23 0.71 -11.02 1.87
CA GLY A 23 -0.48 -11.87 1.81
C GLY A 23 -1.04 -12.09 0.39
N SER A 24 -0.63 -11.27 -0.59
CA SER A 24 -0.93 -11.52 -2.01
C SER A 24 -0.21 -12.73 -2.60
N SER A 25 0.94 -13.12 -2.04
CA SER A 25 1.77 -14.22 -2.55
C SER A 25 1.32 -15.59 -2.05
N PHE A 26 0.58 -15.65 -0.93
CA PHE A 26 0.04 -16.89 -0.37
C PHE A 26 -0.87 -17.63 -1.35
N TYR A 27 -1.69 -16.88 -2.09
CA TYR A 27 -2.57 -17.44 -3.13
C TYR A 27 -1.94 -17.43 -4.52
N GLN A 28 -0.69 -17.01 -4.69
CA GLN A 28 -0.05 -16.91 -6.01
C GLN A 28 -0.07 -18.23 -6.79
N PRO A 29 0.16 -19.42 -6.18
CA PRO A 29 0.03 -20.69 -6.89
C PRO A 29 -1.39 -20.93 -7.40
N MET A 30 -2.41 -20.61 -6.59
CA MET A 30 -3.82 -20.74 -6.96
C MET A 30 -4.23 -19.73 -8.04
N VAL A 31 -3.78 -18.48 -7.94
CA VAL A 31 -4.03 -17.44 -8.95
C VAL A 31 -3.40 -17.84 -10.28
N LYS A 32 -2.17 -18.37 -10.25
CA LYS A 32 -1.49 -18.87 -11.45
C LYS A 32 -2.21 -20.09 -12.05
N TYR A 33 -2.72 -20.99 -11.21
CA TYR A 33 -3.55 -22.11 -11.65
C TYR A 33 -4.84 -21.64 -12.31
N LEU A 34 -5.53 -20.65 -11.74
CA LEU A 34 -6.72 -20.06 -12.35
C LEU A 34 -6.40 -19.39 -13.70
N ASP A 35 -5.32 -18.60 -13.78
CA ASP A 35 -4.84 -17.99 -15.03
C ASP A 35 -4.47 -19.04 -16.10
N ASP A 36 -3.78 -20.12 -15.70
CA ASP A 36 -3.39 -21.19 -16.62
C ASP A 36 -4.58 -22.07 -17.05
N ARG A 37 -5.56 -22.31 -16.15
CA ARG A 37 -6.83 -22.99 -16.45
C ARG A 37 -7.66 -22.16 -17.43
N ASP A 38 -7.79 -20.87 -17.19
CA ASP A 38 -8.58 -19.95 -18.03
C ASP A 38 -7.90 -19.72 -19.39
N SER A 39 -6.57 -19.88 -19.48
CA SER A 39 -5.84 -19.92 -20.76
C SER A 39 -5.86 -21.29 -21.48
N GLY A 40 -6.61 -22.27 -20.95
CA GLY A 40 -6.87 -23.55 -21.61
C GLY A 40 -5.80 -24.63 -21.43
N LYS A 41 -4.84 -24.44 -20.51
CA LYS A 41 -3.84 -25.48 -20.20
C LYS A 41 -4.43 -26.46 -19.18
N LYS A 42 -4.22 -27.76 -19.39
CA LYS A 42 -4.47 -28.77 -18.34
C LYS A 42 -3.39 -28.63 -17.27
N VAL A 43 -3.77 -28.12 -16.12
CA VAL A 43 -2.89 -27.95 -14.95
C VAL A 43 -3.53 -28.67 -13.77
N GLU A 44 -2.72 -29.30 -12.93
CA GLU A 44 -3.16 -29.92 -11.68
C GLU A 44 -3.38 -28.86 -10.59
N ILE A 45 -4.27 -29.16 -9.63
CA ILE A 45 -4.59 -28.24 -8.54
C ILE A 45 -3.31 -28.01 -7.71
N PRO A 46 -2.86 -26.75 -7.55
CA PRO A 46 -1.62 -26.46 -6.86
C PRO A 46 -1.77 -26.70 -5.36
N HIS A 47 -0.70 -27.22 -4.75
CA HIS A 47 -0.61 -27.33 -3.29
C HIS A 47 -0.56 -25.94 -2.67
N MET A 48 -1.50 -25.68 -1.74
CA MET A 48 -1.53 -24.46 -0.94
C MET A 48 -0.64 -24.62 0.29
N PRO A 49 0.28 -23.69 0.58
CA PRO A 49 1.15 -23.79 1.75
C PRO A 49 0.32 -23.70 3.03
N TRP A 50 0.53 -24.62 3.97
CA TRP A 50 -0.02 -24.49 5.32
C TRP A 50 0.74 -23.43 6.11
N THR A 51 0.17 -22.92 7.21
CA THR A 51 0.82 -21.95 8.11
C THR A 51 2.24 -22.36 8.55
N ASN A 52 2.52 -23.67 8.59
CA ASN A 52 3.81 -24.24 9.01
C ASN A 52 4.84 -24.30 7.86
N GLU A 53 4.42 -24.19 6.61
CA GLU A 53 5.29 -24.25 5.42
C GLU A 53 5.71 -22.86 4.93
N LEU A 54 5.15 -21.80 5.52
CA LEU A 54 5.45 -20.40 5.20
C LEU A 54 6.92 -20.02 5.43
N GLY A 55 7.63 -20.78 6.28
CA GLY A 55 9.06 -20.62 6.56
C GLY A 55 9.99 -21.41 5.63
N LEU A 56 9.47 -22.21 4.70
CA LEU A 56 10.31 -22.93 3.73
C LEU A 56 10.82 -21.96 2.66
N GLU A 57 12.09 -22.08 2.27
CA GLU A 57 12.73 -21.19 1.29
C GLU A 57 12.02 -21.11 -0.06
N GLN A 58 11.25 -22.14 -0.41
CA GLN A 58 10.49 -22.19 -1.65
C GLN A 58 9.30 -21.22 -1.69
N PHE A 59 8.82 -20.77 -0.52
CA PHE A 59 7.67 -19.89 -0.35
C PHE A 59 8.04 -18.53 0.26
N ASP A 60 9.32 -18.24 0.48
CA ASP A 60 9.81 -16.96 0.97
C ASP A 60 9.58 -15.84 -0.07
N PRO A 61 8.73 -14.83 0.23
CA PRO A 61 8.45 -13.71 -0.68
C PRO A 61 9.66 -12.79 -0.92
N MET A 62 10.71 -12.89 -0.09
CA MET A 62 11.93 -12.09 -0.20
C MET A 62 13.04 -12.79 -1.01
N LYS A 63 12.87 -14.06 -1.38
CA LYS A 63 13.88 -14.78 -2.15
C LYS A 63 13.93 -14.27 -3.59
N ILE A 64 14.96 -13.47 -3.87
CA ILE A 64 15.26 -12.96 -5.21
C ILE A 64 15.64 -14.15 -6.09
N LYS A 65 14.78 -14.52 -7.04
CA LYS A 65 15.13 -15.49 -8.09
C LYS A 65 16.17 -14.86 -9.00
N SER A 66 17.31 -15.55 -9.18
CA SER A 66 18.29 -15.19 -10.19
C SER A 66 17.73 -15.52 -11.57
N TYR A 67 17.55 -14.49 -12.38
CA TYR A 67 17.16 -14.63 -13.79
C TYR A 67 18.36 -14.35 -14.67
N THR A 68 18.48 -15.12 -15.75
CA THR A 68 19.42 -14.77 -16.83
C THR A 68 18.95 -13.49 -17.54
N GLU A 69 19.87 -12.79 -18.23
CA GLU A 69 19.57 -11.51 -18.88
C GLU A 69 18.47 -11.67 -19.95
N ASP A 70 18.46 -12.81 -20.66
CA ASP A 70 17.47 -13.15 -21.69
C ASP A 70 16.09 -13.47 -21.09
N GLU A 71 16.05 -14.20 -19.96
CA GLU A 71 14.81 -14.48 -19.25
C GLU A 71 14.17 -13.20 -18.70
N LEU A 72 14.98 -12.29 -18.17
CA LEU A 72 14.52 -11.01 -17.65
C LEU A 72 13.94 -10.13 -18.77
N GLU A 73 14.55 -10.15 -19.96
CA GLU A 73 14.02 -9.44 -21.12
C GLU A 73 12.70 -10.05 -21.63
N ARG A 74 12.61 -11.39 -21.68
CA ARG A 74 11.37 -12.08 -22.07
C ARG A 74 10.22 -11.82 -21.09
N MET A 75 10.50 -11.91 -19.79
CA MET A 75 9.52 -11.69 -18.73
C MET A 75 9.06 -10.22 -18.67
N SER A 76 9.99 -9.27 -18.79
CA SER A 76 9.64 -7.85 -18.80
C SER A 76 8.71 -7.47 -19.96
N ARG A 77 8.97 -7.97 -21.17
CA ARG A 77 8.09 -7.75 -22.34
C ARG A 77 6.70 -8.37 -22.14
N LYS A 78 6.63 -9.58 -21.57
CA LYS A 78 5.35 -10.26 -21.30
C LYS A 78 4.51 -9.50 -20.27
N VAL A 79 5.14 -9.09 -19.16
CA VAL A 79 4.50 -8.32 -18.08
C VAL A 79 4.03 -6.96 -18.57
N GLU A 80 4.87 -6.24 -19.32
CA GLU A 80 4.51 -4.94 -19.90
C GLU A 80 3.28 -5.05 -20.83
N ARG A 81 3.27 -6.02 -21.76
CA ARG A 81 2.12 -6.23 -22.66
C ARG A 81 0.84 -6.55 -21.90
N SER A 82 0.92 -7.41 -20.89
CA SER A 82 -0.22 -7.76 -20.05
C SER A 82 -0.74 -6.56 -19.27
N ALA A 83 0.15 -5.74 -18.71
CA ALA A 83 -0.20 -4.52 -17.98
C ALA A 83 -0.81 -3.46 -18.91
N GLN A 84 -0.25 -3.26 -20.10
CA GLN A 84 -0.79 -2.35 -21.10
C GLN A 84 -2.20 -2.77 -21.58
N SER A 85 -2.44 -4.08 -21.74
CA SER A 85 -3.78 -4.59 -22.06
C SER A 85 -4.77 -4.29 -20.93
N ARG A 86 -4.41 -4.55 -19.68
CA ARG A 86 -5.25 -4.26 -18.51
C ARG A 86 -5.57 -2.77 -18.38
N LEU A 87 -4.60 -1.89 -18.63
CA LEU A 87 -4.81 -0.44 -18.60
C LEU A 87 -5.72 0.06 -19.73
N ARG A 88 -5.80 -0.64 -20.88
CA ARG A 88 -6.77 -0.32 -21.94
C ARG A 88 -8.19 -0.70 -21.55
N ASP A 89 -8.36 -1.81 -20.83
CA ASP A 89 -9.65 -2.30 -20.33
C ASP A 89 -10.04 -1.60 -19.02
N TYR A 90 -10.37 -0.32 -19.09
CA TYR A 90 -10.64 0.57 -17.94
C TYR A 90 -11.62 -0.01 -16.90
N LYS A 91 -12.60 -0.82 -17.33
CA LYS A 91 -13.59 -1.48 -16.45
C LYS A 91 -12.98 -2.50 -15.46
N SER A 92 -11.84 -3.12 -15.78
CA SER A 92 -11.21 -4.16 -14.93
C SER A 92 -10.11 -3.62 -14.01
N SER A 93 -9.49 -2.50 -14.38
CA SER A 93 -8.36 -1.87 -13.67
C SER A 93 -8.79 -0.86 -12.59
N ALA A 94 -10.08 -0.51 -12.54
CA ALA A 94 -10.62 0.51 -11.65
C ALA A 94 -10.93 0.03 -10.22
N SER A 95 -10.58 -1.21 -9.85
CA SER A 95 -10.97 -1.77 -8.55
C SER A 95 -10.24 -1.14 -7.36
N SER A 96 -9.06 -0.53 -7.53
CA SER A 96 -8.33 0.19 -6.47
C SER A 96 -7.19 1.06 -7.03
N SER A 97 -6.94 2.21 -6.40
CA SER A 97 -5.79 3.10 -6.69
C SER A 97 -4.45 2.36 -6.64
N PHE A 98 -4.31 1.40 -5.71
CA PHE A 98 -3.11 0.57 -5.60
C PHE A 98 -2.88 -0.28 -6.85
N VAL A 99 -3.93 -0.96 -7.33
CA VAL A 99 -3.86 -1.85 -8.51
C VAL A 99 -3.54 -1.04 -9.77
N LEU A 100 -4.10 0.17 -9.87
CA LEU A 100 -3.81 1.09 -10.97
C LEU A 100 -2.34 1.53 -10.96
N ASN A 101 -1.81 1.98 -9.82
CA ASN A 101 -0.41 2.40 -9.69
C ASN A 101 0.56 1.26 -10.00
N GLN A 102 0.28 0.04 -9.54
CA GLN A 102 1.13 -1.12 -9.83
C GLN A 102 1.07 -1.56 -11.29
N SER A 103 -0.11 -1.47 -11.91
CA SER A 103 -0.27 -1.77 -13.33
C SER A 103 0.46 -0.74 -14.21
N VAL A 104 0.42 0.54 -13.83
CA VAL A 104 1.19 1.61 -14.49
C VAL A 104 2.70 1.38 -14.30
N ALA A 105 3.14 1.02 -13.10
CA ALA A 105 4.54 0.69 -12.84
C ALA A 105 5.00 -0.52 -13.68
N ALA A 106 4.17 -1.55 -13.79
CA ALA A 106 4.43 -2.74 -14.59
C ALA A 106 4.51 -2.46 -16.10
N ALA A 107 3.73 -1.49 -16.60
CA ALA A 107 3.75 -1.06 -18.00
C ALA A 107 5.04 -0.32 -18.41
N THR A 108 5.92 0.04 -17.46
CA THR A 108 7.21 0.71 -17.74
C THR A 108 8.44 -0.16 -17.43
N ILE A 109 8.23 -1.44 -17.08
CA ILE A 109 9.28 -2.34 -16.60
C ILE A 109 10.39 -2.58 -17.64
N THR A 110 10.07 -2.71 -18.92
CA THR A 110 11.10 -2.96 -19.96
C THR A 110 12.09 -1.81 -20.09
N HIS A 111 11.62 -0.56 -19.99
CA HIS A 111 12.48 0.63 -20.01
C HIS A 111 13.41 0.65 -18.79
N LYS A 112 12.88 0.30 -17.60
CA LYS A 112 13.67 0.20 -16.37
C LYS A 112 14.75 -0.89 -16.47
N VAL A 113 14.41 -2.08 -16.98
CA VAL A 113 15.37 -3.18 -17.20
C VAL A 113 16.49 -2.77 -18.16
N LYS A 114 16.15 -2.11 -19.28
CA LYS A 114 17.14 -1.59 -20.24
C LYS A 114 18.09 -0.56 -19.61
N THR A 115 17.56 0.33 -18.78
CA THR A 115 18.35 1.35 -18.09
C THR A 115 19.35 0.72 -17.11
N ILE A 116 18.92 -0.30 -16.38
CA ILE A 116 19.77 -1.04 -15.43
C ILE A 116 20.84 -1.84 -16.16
N SER A 117 20.52 -2.53 -17.27
CA SER A 117 21.51 -3.26 -18.08
C SER A 117 22.59 -2.32 -18.64
N LYS A 118 22.22 -1.09 -19.07
CA LYS A 118 23.21 -0.08 -19.49
C LYS A 118 24.17 0.32 -18.36
N LYS A 119 23.65 0.54 -17.14
CA LYS A 119 24.49 0.86 -15.96
C LYS A 119 25.44 -0.29 -15.61
N LYS A 120 24.96 -1.55 -15.64
CA LYS A 120 25.78 -2.74 -15.42
C LYS A 120 26.96 -2.80 -16.41
N LYS A 121 26.70 -2.59 -17.71
CA LYS A 121 27.73 -2.60 -18.75
C LYS A 121 28.78 -1.49 -18.58
N ALA A 122 28.39 -0.32 -18.06
CA ALA A 122 29.33 0.77 -17.77
C ALA A 122 30.28 0.42 -16.60
N ILE A 123 29.75 -0.18 -15.53
CA ILE A 123 30.55 -0.59 -14.37
C ILE A 123 31.58 -1.66 -14.75
N VAL A 124 31.19 -2.66 -15.55
CA VAL A 124 32.10 -3.71 -16.03
C VAL A 124 33.28 -3.11 -16.80
N LYS A 125 33.05 -2.11 -17.66
CA LYS A 125 34.11 -1.43 -18.42
C LYS A 125 35.11 -0.69 -17.52
N GLU A 126 34.66 -0.10 -16.42
CA GLU A 126 35.56 0.58 -15.48
C GLU A 126 36.42 -0.44 -14.70
N ILE A 127 35.86 -1.59 -14.36
CA ILE A 127 36.61 -2.68 -13.72
C ILE A 127 37.75 -3.17 -14.65
N ASP A 128 37.48 -3.35 -15.94
CA ASP A 128 38.50 -3.78 -16.91
C ASP A 128 39.63 -2.76 -17.10
N LYS A 129 39.31 -1.45 -17.05
CA LYS A 129 40.32 -0.38 -17.10
C LYS A 129 41.24 -0.38 -15.88
N ILE A 130 40.67 -0.52 -14.68
CA ILE A 130 41.45 -0.56 -13.44
C ILE A 130 42.39 -1.77 -13.45
N LYS A 131 41.90 -2.93 -13.89
CA LYS A 131 42.70 -4.15 -14.01
C LYS A 131 43.90 -3.98 -14.95
N SER A 132 43.73 -3.25 -16.05
CA SER A 132 44.81 -2.98 -17.01
C SER A 132 45.87 -2.03 -16.43
N LYS A 133 45.46 -0.98 -15.72
CA LYS A 133 46.40 -0.06 -15.03
C LYS A 133 47.23 -0.74 -13.96
N MET A 134 46.60 -1.61 -13.16
CA MET A 134 47.33 -2.37 -12.13
C MET A 134 48.40 -3.30 -12.71
N GLN A 135 48.25 -3.71 -13.97
CA GLN A 135 49.24 -4.55 -14.65
C GLN A 135 50.43 -3.74 -15.19
N GLU A 136 50.21 -2.48 -15.59
CA GLU A 136 51.29 -1.56 -16.01
C GLU A 136 52.17 -1.11 -14.84
N ASP A 137 51.59 -0.92 -13.65
CA ASP A 137 52.33 -0.47 -12.46
C ASP A 137 53.31 -1.51 -11.90
N LEU A 138 53.26 -2.77 -12.37
CA LEU A 138 54.11 -3.87 -11.91
C LEU A 138 55.46 -3.99 -12.67
N GLU A 139 55.69 -3.25 -13.77
CA GLU A 139 56.83 -3.47 -14.68
C GLU A 139 57.95 -2.38 -14.65
N GLY A 140 57.94 -1.41 -13.72
CA GLY A 140 58.86 -0.25 -13.76
C GLY A 140 60.06 -0.23 -12.79
N TYR A 141 61.23 -0.79 -13.14
CA TYR A 141 62.52 -0.58 -12.44
C TYR A 141 63.65 -0.26 -13.45
N ASN A 142 64.44 0.82 -13.26
CA ASN A 142 65.37 1.32 -14.30
C ASN A 142 66.79 1.64 -13.75
N LEU A 143 67.78 0.80 -14.10
CA LEU A 143 69.18 0.76 -13.62
C LEU A 143 70.10 1.94 -14.05
N LYS A 144 69.60 2.93 -14.81
CA LYS A 144 70.45 3.95 -15.47
C LYS A 144 70.81 5.15 -14.60
N LYS A 145 70.04 5.47 -13.55
CA LYS A 145 70.28 6.65 -12.70
C LYS A 145 71.46 6.50 -11.73
N ASP A 146 71.77 5.30 -11.28
CA ASP A 146 72.84 5.07 -10.30
C ASP A 146 74.24 5.19 -10.91
N LYS A 147 74.39 4.95 -12.22
CA LYS A 147 75.66 5.06 -12.94
C LYS A 147 76.13 6.51 -13.15
N GLU A 148 75.24 7.49 -13.08
CA GLU A 148 75.60 8.91 -13.22
C GLU A 148 76.27 9.46 -11.95
N ILE A 149 75.81 9.01 -10.78
CA ILE A 149 76.33 9.46 -9.46
C ILE A 149 77.75 8.92 -9.20
N GLU A 150 78.05 7.71 -9.69
CA GLU A 150 79.36 7.06 -9.51
C GLU A 150 80.49 7.79 -10.27
N ASN A 151 80.18 8.41 -11.41
CA ASN A 151 81.16 9.11 -12.25
C ASN A 151 81.58 10.47 -11.69
N GLU A 152 80.72 11.17 -10.96
CA GLU A 152 81.05 12.46 -10.32
C GLU A 152 82.04 12.28 -9.16
N LEU A 153 81.89 11.21 -8.37
CA LEU A 153 82.78 10.91 -7.25
C LEU A 153 84.20 10.55 -7.70
N PHE A 154 84.35 9.93 -8.87
CA PHE A 154 85.66 9.52 -9.41
C PHE A 154 86.53 10.72 -9.85
N SER A 155 85.90 11.86 -10.17
CA SER A 155 86.56 13.05 -10.69
C SER A 155 87.36 13.81 -9.63
N SER A 156 86.84 13.85 -8.40
CA SER A 156 87.45 14.55 -7.26
C SER A 156 88.68 13.84 -6.69
N GLN A 157 88.80 12.52 -6.92
CA GLN A 157 89.91 11.70 -6.40
C GLN A 157 91.26 11.96 -7.11
N LYS A 158 91.24 12.61 -8.28
CA LYS A 158 92.43 12.78 -9.16
C LYS A 158 93.44 13.82 -8.63
N TYR A 159 93.01 14.76 -7.79
CA TYR A 159 93.85 15.86 -7.27
C TYR A 159 94.67 15.49 -6.02
N LEU A 160 94.49 14.29 -5.47
CA LEU A 160 95.17 13.79 -4.27
C LEU A 160 96.26 12.76 -4.57
N ARG A 161 96.43 12.35 -5.85
CA ARG A 161 97.32 11.26 -6.22
C ARG A 161 98.72 11.78 -6.58
N GLY A 162 99.72 11.45 -5.76
CA GLY A 162 101.15 11.60 -6.12
C GLY A 162 101.96 12.64 -5.33
N LYS A 163 101.39 13.26 -4.28
CA LYS A 163 102.16 14.06 -3.33
C LYS A 163 102.42 13.23 -2.07
N SER A 164 103.61 13.36 -1.47
CA SER A 164 103.96 12.67 -0.21
C SER A 164 103.05 13.15 0.94
N ALA A 165 102.63 12.27 1.84
CA ALA A 165 101.77 12.60 2.98
C ALA A 165 102.32 13.78 3.80
N LYS A 166 103.64 13.81 4.02
CA LYS A 166 104.34 14.89 4.74
C LYS A 166 104.37 16.22 3.97
N ALA A 167 104.35 16.17 2.64
CA ALA A 167 104.35 17.35 1.77
C ALA A 167 102.95 17.94 1.61
N ILE A 168 101.92 17.09 1.57
CA ILE A 168 100.51 17.51 1.64
C ILE A 168 100.23 18.12 3.02
N GLU A 169 100.68 17.47 4.08
CA GLU A 169 100.53 17.92 5.47
C GLU A 169 101.20 19.28 5.71
N ASN A 170 102.47 19.45 5.33
CA ASN A 170 103.16 20.73 5.51
C ASN A 170 102.57 21.85 4.66
N GLN A 171 102.13 21.56 3.42
CA GLN A 171 101.51 22.58 2.57
C GLN A 171 100.12 22.98 3.07
N LEU A 172 99.34 22.01 3.57
CA LEU A 172 98.05 22.27 4.22
C LEU A 172 98.22 22.98 5.56
N LEU A 173 99.19 22.61 6.40
CA LEU A 173 99.46 23.27 7.69
C LEU A 173 99.97 24.69 7.49
N THR A 174 100.83 24.93 6.51
CA THR A 174 101.37 26.27 6.25
C THR A 174 100.31 27.18 5.61
N GLN A 175 99.49 26.66 4.70
CA GLN A 175 98.34 27.42 4.19
C GLN A 175 97.25 27.62 5.25
N SER A 176 96.99 26.61 6.08
CA SER A 176 96.02 26.69 7.18
C SER A 176 96.45 27.71 8.22
N ASN A 177 97.70 27.68 8.68
CA ASN A 177 98.17 28.60 9.72
C ASN A 177 98.19 30.06 9.22
N LYS A 178 98.57 30.30 7.96
CA LYS A 178 98.55 31.65 7.38
C LYS A 178 97.14 32.21 7.23
N VAL A 179 96.18 31.37 6.81
CA VAL A 179 94.76 31.73 6.73
C VAL A 179 94.13 31.91 8.11
N ILE A 180 94.53 31.11 9.10
CA ILE A 180 94.04 31.22 10.49
C ILE A 180 94.53 32.51 11.14
N GLU A 181 95.79 32.89 10.94
CA GLU A 181 96.38 34.07 11.59
C GLU A 181 95.84 35.38 10.99
N GLU A 182 95.73 35.45 9.66
CA GLU A 182 95.08 36.58 8.95
C GLU A 182 93.57 36.62 9.25
N GLY A 183 92.92 35.45 9.38
CA GLY A 183 91.50 35.33 9.75
C GLY A 183 91.20 35.77 11.19
N LEU A 184 92.03 35.38 12.16
CA LEU A 184 91.84 35.73 13.58
C LEU A 184 91.95 37.24 13.81
N GLU A 185 92.89 37.93 13.14
CA GLU A 185 93.04 39.37 13.26
C GLU A 185 91.90 40.16 12.60
N GLU A 186 91.36 39.66 11.49
CA GLU A 186 90.21 40.26 10.83
C GLU A 186 88.91 39.98 11.59
N ASP A 187 88.76 38.77 12.15
CA ASP A 187 87.60 38.36 12.94
C ASP A 187 87.55 39.08 14.28
N MET A 188 88.68 39.32 14.95
CA MET A 188 88.70 40.05 16.23
C MET A 188 88.32 41.53 16.05
N ARG A 189 88.75 42.16 14.94
CA ARG A 189 88.33 43.52 14.55
C ARG A 189 86.86 43.57 14.11
N LYS A 190 86.39 42.60 13.32
CA LYS A 190 84.96 42.48 12.92
C LYS A 190 84.04 42.20 14.11
N LEU A 191 84.48 41.40 15.10
CA LEU A 191 83.73 41.10 16.32
C LEU A 191 83.60 42.31 17.23
N GLN A 192 84.66 43.09 17.45
CA GLN A 192 84.58 44.32 18.25
C GLN A 192 83.68 45.39 17.61
N GLN A 193 83.72 45.54 16.28
CA GLN A 193 82.86 46.48 15.56
C GLN A 193 81.38 45.99 15.48
N LYS A 194 81.15 44.68 15.36
CA LYS A 194 79.79 44.08 15.39
C LYS A 194 79.15 44.12 16.78
N LEU A 195 79.91 43.94 17.87
CA LEU A 195 79.32 43.85 19.22
C LEU A 195 78.75 45.19 19.71
N VAL A 196 79.36 46.33 19.35
CA VAL A 196 78.91 47.66 19.81
C VAL A 196 77.69 48.17 19.03
N LEU A 197 77.54 47.79 17.75
CA LEU A 197 76.39 48.18 16.93
C LEU A 197 75.21 47.19 17.03
N ASN A 198 75.45 45.91 17.35
CA ASN A 198 74.40 44.88 17.25
C ASN A 198 73.65 44.57 18.56
N VAL A 199 74.12 44.93 19.75
CA VAL A 199 73.41 44.51 20.99
C VAL A 199 72.10 45.28 21.22
N HIS A 200 72.07 46.58 20.90
CA HIS A 200 70.82 47.38 20.96
C HIS A 200 69.90 47.07 19.77
N ASP A 201 70.47 46.82 18.60
CA ASP A 201 69.71 46.55 17.37
C ASP A 201 69.11 45.13 17.38
N VAL A 202 69.84 44.12 17.87
CA VAL A 202 69.33 42.75 18.02
C VAL A 202 68.25 42.65 19.08
N LYS A 203 68.32 43.39 20.19
CA LYS A 203 67.27 43.35 21.23
C LYS A 203 65.97 44.01 20.76
N SER A 204 66.06 45.14 20.06
CA SER A 204 64.90 45.80 19.45
C SER A 204 64.34 44.99 18.29
N HIS A 205 65.21 44.46 17.43
CA HIS A 205 64.82 43.56 16.35
C HIS A 205 64.20 42.25 16.86
N HIS A 206 64.72 41.67 17.94
CA HIS A 206 64.15 40.48 18.57
C HIS A 206 62.75 40.75 19.12
N LYS A 207 62.54 41.88 19.81
CA LYS A 207 61.19 42.30 20.24
C LYS A 207 60.24 42.51 19.06
N MET A 208 60.70 43.15 17.98
CA MET A 208 59.89 43.31 16.76
C MET A 208 59.61 41.99 16.05
N MET A 209 60.53 41.02 16.16
CA MET A 209 60.36 39.69 15.59
C MET A 209 59.39 38.85 16.44
N GLU A 210 59.48 38.94 17.76
CA GLU A 210 58.54 38.33 18.72
C GLU A 210 57.13 38.93 18.55
N GLU A 211 57.00 40.25 18.49
CA GLU A 211 55.73 40.95 18.25
C GLU A 211 55.17 40.63 16.85
N ARG A 212 56.03 40.47 15.82
CA ARG A 212 55.58 39.98 14.50
C ARG A 212 55.08 38.54 14.55
N VAL A 213 55.78 37.65 15.26
CA VAL A 213 55.34 36.26 15.42
C VAL A 213 54.02 36.20 16.18
N ASP A 214 53.84 37.03 17.21
CA ASP A 214 52.58 37.12 17.94
C ASP A 214 51.45 37.67 17.07
N ILE A 215 51.69 38.72 16.28
CA ILE A 215 50.71 39.24 15.31
C ILE A 215 50.38 38.19 14.25
N GLU A 216 51.37 37.51 13.69
CA GLU A 216 51.15 36.46 12.71
C GLU A 216 50.40 35.27 13.32
N LEU A 217 50.65 34.91 14.57
CA LEU A 217 49.94 33.85 15.29
C LEU A 217 48.48 34.25 15.57
N GLU A 218 48.27 35.48 16.02
CA GLU A 218 46.96 36.07 16.28
C GLU A 218 46.13 36.12 14.99
N GLU A 219 46.72 36.55 13.88
CA GLU A 219 46.03 36.70 12.59
C GLU A 219 45.81 35.39 11.85
N ASN A 220 46.80 34.50 11.85
CA ASN A 220 46.71 33.26 11.07
C ASN A 220 46.05 32.11 11.84
N ILE A 221 46.10 32.12 13.18
CA ILE A 221 45.63 31.00 14.00
C ILE A 221 44.53 31.44 14.98
N THR A 222 44.79 32.42 15.85
CA THR A 222 43.86 32.75 16.95
C THR A 222 42.53 33.32 16.42
N ARG A 223 42.57 34.37 15.58
CA ARG A 223 41.36 35.00 15.01
C ARG A 223 40.52 34.05 14.15
N PRO A 224 41.09 33.25 13.22
CA PRO A 224 40.31 32.28 12.46
C PRO A 224 39.69 31.19 13.35
N LEU A 225 40.40 30.74 14.39
CA LEU A 225 39.90 29.75 15.32
C LEU A 225 38.75 30.30 16.19
N GLU A 226 38.85 31.54 16.65
CA GLU A 226 37.78 32.24 17.36
C GLU A 226 36.55 32.47 16.47
N SER A 227 36.77 32.89 15.22
CA SER A 227 35.69 33.04 14.23
C SER A 227 35.00 31.71 13.97
N LEU A 228 35.76 30.64 13.74
CA LEU A 228 35.21 29.30 13.54
C LEU A 228 34.47 28.80 14.79
N SER A 229 35.00 29.03 15.98
CA SER A 229 34.35 28.70 17.25
C SER A 229 33.01 29.43 17.40
N HIS A 230 32.98 30.72 17.08
CA HIS A 230 31.75 31.52 17.11
C HIS A 230 30.74 31.05 16.06
N GLU A 231 31.19 30.75 14.84
CA GLU A 231 30.35 30.20 13.78
C GLU A 231 29.77 28.83 14.14
N LEU A 232 30.58 27.94 14.72
CA LEU A 232 30.13 26.63 15.19
C LEU A 232 29.12 26.76 16.33
N LYS A 233 29.35 27.67 17.28
CA LYS A 233 28.39 27.96 18.36
C LYS A 233 27.08 28.48 17.79
N ASN A 234 27.12 29.48 16.89
CA ASN A 234 25.94 30.02 16.24
C ASN A 234 25.21 28.98 15.39
N PHE A 235 25.95 28.12 14.68
CA PHE A 235 25.37 27.01 13.93
C PHE A 235 24.66 26.03 14.85
N SER A 236 25.26 25.70 16.01
CA SER A 236 24.64 24.82 17.00
C SER A 236 23.36 25.43 17.61
N GLU A 237 23.39 26.72 17.95
CA GLU A 237 22.23 27.45 18.48
C GLU A 237 21.10 27.55 17.43
N ARG A 238 21.44 27.87 16.18
CA ARG A 238 20.46 27.91 15.09
C ARG A 238 19.90 26.52 14.78
N SER A 239 20.73 25.48 14.78
CA SER A 239 20.30 24.10 14.54
C SER A 239 19.34 23.61 15.63
N THR A 240 19.64 23.91 16.90
CA THR A 240 18.77 23.55 18.03
C THR A 240 17.45 24.30 17.98
N LEU A 241 17.48 25.62 17.71
CA LEU A 241 16.27 26.42 17.54
C LEU A 241 15.41 25.91 16.38
N HIS A 242 16.02 25.61 15.23
CA HIS A 242 15.30 25.05 14.08
C HIS A 242 14.61 23.73 14.44
N CYS A 243 15.27 22.84 15.18
CA CYS A 243 14.68 21.59 15.64
C CYS A 243 13.48 21.83 16.58
N ILE A 244 13.60 22.79 17.50
CA ILE A 244 12.54 23.15 18.44
C ILE A 244 11.34 23.75 17.70
N ASP A 245 11.57 24.67 16.77
CA ASP A 245 10.53 25.33 16.00
C ASP A 245 9.82 24.34 15.08
N HIS A 246 10.56 23.43 14.44
CA HIS A 246 9.97 22.35 13.65
C HIS A 246 9.13 21.42 14.53
N SER A 247 9.64 21.02 15.70
CA SER A 247 8.89 20.22 16.68
C SER A 247 7.59 20.91 17.10
N LYS A 248 7.64 22.20 17.47
CA LYS A 248 6.44 22.98 17.82
C LYS A 248 5.45 23.07 16.66
N ALA A 249 5.93 23.34 15.45
CA ALA A 249 5.08 23.40 14.26
C ALA A 249 4.36 22.06 14.01
N THR A 250 5.08 20.94 14.09
CA THR A 250 4.48 19.61 13.96
C THR A 250 3.49 19.30 15.08
N SER A 251 3.77 19.73 16.32
CA SER A 251 2.83 19.58 17.45
C SER A 251 1.52 20.32 17.22
N ILE A 252 1.59 21.58 16.75
CA ILE A 252 0.39 22.38 16.43
C ILE A 252 -0.39 21.75 15.28
N GLU A 253 0.29 21.24 14.25
CA GLU A 253 -0.37 20.54 13.15
C GLU A 253 -1.11 19.28 13.64
N ILE A 254 -0.47 18.50 14.52
CA ILE A 254 -1.09 17.32 15.14
C ILE A 254 -2.33 17.71 15.94
N GLU A 255 -2.26 18.76 16.76
CA GLU A 255 -3.40 19.24 17.54
C GLU A 255 -4.56 19.71 16.65
N GLN A 256 -4.28 20.45 15.59
CA GLN A 256 -5.28 20.90 14.62
C GLN A 256 -5.93 19.71 13.88
N LEU A 257 -5.12 18.72 13.47
CA LEU A 257 -5.62 17.51 12.84
C LEU A 257 -6.49 16.70 13.81
N ASN A 258 -6.07 16.56 15.07
CA ASN A 258 -6.85 15.89 16.11
C ASN A 258 -8.18 16.59 16.36
N ALA A 259 -8.19 17.93 16.47
CA ALA A 259 -9.42 18.70 16.64
C ALA A 259 -10.41 18.46 15.48
N ARG A 260 -9.94 18.50 14.23
CA ARG A 260 -10.77 18.22 13.04
C ARG A 260 -11.30 16.78 13.02
N VAL A 261 -10.49 15.81 13.45
CA VAL A 261 -10.91 14.41 13.55
C VAL A 261 -12.01 14.25 14.59
N VAL A 262 -11.84 14.83 15.78
CA VAL A 262 -12.86 14.78 16.85
C VAL A 262 -14.16 15.47 16.41
N GLU A 263 -14.08 16.62 15.73
CA GLU A 263 -15.25 17.29 15.18
C GLU A 263 -15.98 16.44 14.13
N ALA A 264 -15.24 15.79 13.23
CA ALA A 264 -15.82 14.88 12.24
C ALA A 264 -16.45 13.64 12.89
N GLU A 265 -15.78 13.05 13.89
CA GLU A 265 -16.28 11.88 14.62
C GLU A 265 -17.55 12.21 15.42
N THR A 266 -17.60 13.36 16.07
CA THR A 266 -18.79 13.81 16.82
C THR A 266 -19.97 14.09 15.91
N ARG A 267 -19.77 14.75 14.75
CA ARG A 267 -20.81 14.93 13.72
C ARG A 267 -21.33 13.61 13.17
N LEU A 268 -20.43 12.68 12.84
CA LEU A 268 -20.83 11.36 12.34
C LEU A 268 -21.63 10.60 13.42
N LYS A 269 -21.19 10.67 14.68
CA LYS A 269 -21.86 10.01 15.80
C LYS A 269 -23.27 10.55 16.02
N THR A 270 -23.47 11.88 15.93
CA THR A 270 -24.82 12.47 16.07
C THR A 270 -25.72 12.11 14.90
N GLU A 271 -25.20 12.09 13.66
CA GLU A 271 -25.95 11.64 12.49
C GLU A 271 -26.37 10.17 12.58
N VAL A 272 -25.44 9.29 12.96
CA VAL A 272 -25.72 7.86 13.18
C VAL A 272 -26.77 7.67 14.27
N GLN A 273 -26.69 8.41 15.38
CA GLN A 273 -27.71 8.36 16.44
C GLN A 273 -29.08 8.84 15.95
N ARG A 274 -29.12 9.88 15.11
CA ARG A 274 -30.37 10.38 14.51
C ARG A 274 -31.00 9.36 13.56
N ILE A 275 -30.19 8.74 12.69
CA ILE A 275 -30.64 7.68 11.77
C ILE A 275 -31.15 6.47 12.57
N LYS A 276 -30.41 6.05 13.61
CA LYS A 276 -30.85 4.96 14.50
C LYS A 276 -32.21 5.25 15.12
N LYS A 277 -32.42 6.45 15.67
CA LYS A 277 -33.72 6.84 16.24
C LYS A 277 -34.83 6.83 15.18
N LYS A 278 -34.57 7.34 13.97
CA LYS A 278 -35.53 7.34 12.87
C LYS A 278 -35.92 5.90 12.48
N LEU A 279 -34.95 5.01 12.32
CA LEU A 279 -35.20 3.61 12.00
C LEU A 279 -35.98 2.91 13.11
N GLN A 280 -35.66 3.19 14.38
CA GLN A 280 -36.40 2.63 15.51
C GLN A 280 -37.88 3.04 15.49
N ILE A 281 -38.19 4.31 15.20
CA ILE A 281 -39.56 4.80 15.07
C ILE A 281 -40.28 4.10 13.91
N GLN A 282 -39.61 3.98 12.76
CA GLN A 282 -40.18 3.28 11.60
C GLN A 282 -40.47 1.81 11.89
N ILE A 283 -39.59 1.12 12.62
CA ILE A 283 -39.82 -0.26 13.06
C ILE A 283 -41.08 -0.31 13.93
N THR A 284 -41.19 0.55 14.95
CA THR A 284 -42.37 0.55 15.84
C THR A 284 -43.67 0.90 15.11
N GLU A 285 -43.63 1.80 14.12
CA GLU A 285 -44.80 2.15 13.31
C GLU A 285 -45.24 0.97 12.43
N LEU A 286 -44.27 0.28 11.80
CA LEU A 286 -44.54 -0.91 11.00
C LEU A 286 -45.06 -2.06 11.85
N GLU A 287 -44.53 -2.26 13.06
CA GLU A 287 -45.03 -3.25 14.02
C GLU A 287 -46.49 -2.97 14.40
N MET A 288 -46.84 -1.72 14.74
CA MET A 288 -48.22 -1.33 15.04
C MET A 288 -49.16 -1.49 13.84
N SER A 289 -48.68 -1.16 12.64
CA SER A 289 -49.45 -1.33 11.39
C SER A 289 -49.70 -2.81 11.11
N LEU A 290 -48.68 -3.66 11.28
CA LEU A 290 -48.76 -5.10 11.12
C LEU A 290 -49.74 -5.72 12.13
N ASP A 291 -49.70 -5.31 13.40
CA ASP A 291 -50.64 -5.77 14.42
C ASP A 291 -52.09 -5.39 14.09
N THR A 292 -52.30 -4.17 13.58
CA THR A 292 -53.61 -3.70 13.14
C THR A 292 -54.13 -4.53 11.96
N ALA A 293 -53.28 -4.79 10.96
CA ALA A 293 -53.64 -5.60 9.80
C ALA A 293 -53.92 -7.06 10.19
N ASN A 294 -53.14 -7.63 11.11
CA ASN A 294 -53.36 -8.97 11.64
C ASN A 294 -54.68 -9.08 12.40
N LYS A 295 -55.01 -8.09 13.25
CA LYS A 295 -56.30 -8.05 13.96
C LYS A 295 -57.46 -7.97 12.98
N GLN A 296 -57.37 -7.11 11.97
CA GLN A 296 -58.38 -7.02 10.90
C GLN A 296 -58.53 -8.35 10.13
N ASN A 297 -57.42 -9.01 9.79
CA ASN A 297 -57.45 -10.32 9.13
C ASN A 297 -58.16 -11.37 9.98
N ILE A 298 -57.84 -11.45 11.28
CA ILE A 298 -58.50 -12.36 12.22
C ILE A 298 -60.02 -12.09 12.28
N ASP A 299 -60.44 -10.83 12.34
CA ASP A 299 -61.86 -10.46 12.41
C ASP A 299 -62.60 -10.75 11.09
N LEU A 300 -61.94 -10.54 9.94
CA LEU A 300 -62.45 -10.96 8.64
C LEU A 300 -62.60 -12.49 8.56
N GLN A 301 -61.62 -13.25 9.03
CA GLN A 301 -61.72 -14.72 9.07
C GLN A 301 -62.86 -15.20 9.96
N LYS A 302 -63.09 -14.58 11.12
CA LYS A 302 -64.26 -14.88 11.97
C LYS A 302 -65.56 -14.61 11.22
N THR A 303 -65.63 -13.50 10.48
CA THR A 303 -66.81 -13.13 9.68
C THR A 303 -67.07 -14.13 8.57
N ILE A 304 -66.02 -14.55 7.83
CA ILE A 304 -66.11 -15.58 6.79
C ILE A 304 -66.65 -16.89 7.38
N LYS A 305 -66.11 -17.34 8.52
CA LYS A 305 -66.59 -18.56 9.19
C LYS A 305 -68.07 -18.48 9.58
N LYS A 306 -68.51 -17.34 10.13
CA LYS A 306 -69.92 -17.11 10.45
C LYS A 306 -70.80 -17.17 9.20
N GLN A 307 -70.42 -16.46 8.14
CA GLN A 307 -71.16 -16.45 6.88
C GLN A 307 -71.23 -17.84 6.24
N SER A 308 -70.13 -18.60 6.28
CA SER A 308 -70.08 -19.98 5.80
C SER A 308 -71.04 -20.89 6.56
N LEU A 309 -71.14 -20.74 7.89
CA LEU A 309 -72.09 -21.50 8.71
C LEU A 309 -73.53 -21.14 8.33
N THR A 310 -73.87 -19.84 8.28
CA THR A 310 -75.22 -19.40 7.90
C THR A 310 -75.63 -19.86 6.50
N LEU A 311 -74.67 -19.92 5.56
CA LEU A 311 -74.94 -20.41 4.20
C LEU A 311 -75.28 -21.91 4.21
N THR A 312 -74.59 -22.69 5.05
CA THR A 312 -74.86 -24.12 5.22
C THR A 312 -76.23 -24.36 5.87
N GLU A 313 -76.59 -23.55 6.87
CA GLU A 313 -77.91 -23.60 7.51
C GLU A 313 -79.04 -23.27 6.51
N ILE A 314 -78.87 -22.22 5.71
CA ILE A 314 -79.83 -21.84 4.66
C ILE A 314 -79.95 -22.94 3.61
N GLN A 315 -78.85 -23.58 3.21
CA GLN A 315 -78.88 -24.73 2.30
C GLN A 315 -79.69 -25.89 2.89
N ALA A 316 -79.47 -26.23 4.17
CA ALA A 316 -80.26 -27.28 4.82
C ALA A 316 -81.76 -26.94 4.89
N HIS A 317 -82.10 -25.67 5.17
CA HIS A 317 -83.49 -25.22 5.14
C HIS A 317 -84.11 -25.28 3.74
N TYR A 318 -83.33 -24.94 2.71
CA TYR A 318 -83.76 -25.04 1.32
C TYR A 318 -84.08 -26.49 0.93
N ASP A 319 -83.19 -27.43 1.26
CA ASP A 319 -83.37 -28.84 0.98
C ASP A 319 -84.63 -29.42 1.69
N GLU A 320 -84.89 -29.01 2.93
CA GLU A 320 -86.10 -29.44 3.66
C GLU A 320 -87.38 -28.84 3.05
N ILE A 321 -87.38 -27.56 2.66
CA ILE A 321 -88.53 -26.95 1.96
C ILE A 321 -88.77 -27.67 0.62
N GLN A 322 -87.71 -27.98 -0.13
CA GLN A 322 -87.82 -28.72 -1.38
C GLN A 322 -88.42 -30.13 -1.15
N ARG A 323 -88.02 -30.81 -0.06
CA ARG A 323 -88.62 -32.09 0.35
C ARG A 323 -90.09 -31.96 0.71
N GLN A 324 -90.48 -30.94 1.48
CA GLN A 324 -91.87 -30.67 1.85
C GLN A 324 -92.72 -30.32 0.63
N LEU A 325 -92.17 -29.56 -0.32
CA LEU A 325 -92.82 -29.27 -1.59
C LEU A 325 -93.09 -30.55 -2.38
N GLN A 326 -92.12 -31.47 -2.46
CA GLN A 326 -92.33 -32.74 -3.16
C GLN A 326 -93.46 -33.56 -2.51
N VAL A 327 -93.47 -33.66 -1.17
CA VAL A 327 -94.54 -34.37 -0.43
C VAL A 327 -95.92 -33.76 -0.69
N THR A 328 -96.02 -32.43 -0.71
CA THR A 328 -97.31 -31.75 -0.97
C THR A 328 -97.77 -31.90 -2.41
N LEU A 329 -96.85 -31.89 -3.39
CA LEU A 329 -97.14 -32.21 -4.79
C LEU A 329 -97.64 -33.65 -4.95
N ASP A 330 -97.01 -34.62 -4.26
CA ASP A 330 -97.45 -36.01 -4.28
C ASP A 330 -98.85 -36.16 -3.67
N GLN A 331 -99.12 -35.50 -2.54
CA GLN A 331 -100.44 -35.48 -1.90
C GLN A 331 -101.52 -34.81 -2.78
N LEU A 332 -101.15 -33.74 -3.49
CA LEU A 332 -102.02 -33.09 -4.47
C LEU A 332 -102.34 -34.06 -5.61
N SER A 333 -101.36 -34.80 -6.12
CA SER A 333 -101.58 -35.81 -7.17
C SER A 333 -102.56 -36.91 -6.74
N VAL A 334 -102.48 -37.36 -5.48
CA VAL A 334 -103.41 -38.35 -4.91
C VAL A 334 -104.82 -37.77 -4.81
N SER A 335 -104.94 -36.54 -4.32
CA SER A 335 -106.23 -35.84 -4.22
C SER A 335 -106.84 -35.60 -5.60
N GLN A 336 -106.03 -35.21 -6.59
CA GLN A 336 -106.45 -35.03 -7.98
C GLN A 336 -107.02 -36.34 -8.55
N ARG A 337 -106.33 -37.47 -8.36
CA ARG A 337 -106.83 -38.80 -8.77
C ARG A 337 -108.14 -39.16 -8.08
N ARG A 338 -108.29 -38.86 -6.78
CA ARG A 338 -109.52 -39.10 -6.04
C ARG A 338 -110.69 -38.26 -6.57
N VAL A 339 -110.45 -36.98 -6.89
CA VAL A 339 -111.47 -36.11 -7.51
C VAL A 339 -111.87 -36.66 -8.87
N GLN A 340 -110.92 -37.13 -9.70
CA GLN A 340 -111.23 -37.74 -10.99
C GLN A 340 -112.12 -38.99 -10.83
N ALA A 341 -111.82 -39.87 -9.87
CA ALA A 341 -112.64 -41.05 -9.59
C ALA A 341 -114.06 -40.68 -9.14
N LEU A 342 -114.20 -39.75 -8.18
CA LEU A 342 -115.52 -39.27 -7.73
C LEU A 342 -116.30 -38.56 -8.84
N THR A 343 -115.61 -37.84 -9.73
CA THR A 343 -116.23 -37.19 -10.90
C THR A 343 -116.79 -38.25 -11.85
N ALA A 344 -116.04 -39.32 -12.12
CA ALA A 344 -116.49 -40.43 -12.94
C ALA A 344 -117.69 -41.16 -12.32
N GLU A 345 -117.67 -41.43 -11.00
CA GLU A 345 -118.81 -42.01 -10.27
C GLU A 345 -120.06 -41.11 -10.37
N ALA A 346 -119.91 -39.80 -10.23
CA ALA A 346 -121.02 -38.86 -10.36
C ALA A 346 -121.59 -38.82 -11.79
N GLU A 347 -120.73 -38.87 -12.81
CA GLU A 347 -121.13 -38.97 -14.21
C GLU A 347 -121.88 -40.27 -14.50
N GLU A 348 -121.43 -41.40 -13.94
CA GLU A 348 -122.12 -42.69 -14.04
C GLU A 348 -123.51 -42.65 -13.41
N ILE A 349 -123.62 -42.12 -12.18
CA ILE A 349 -124.92 -41.94 -11.51
C ILE A 349 -125.83 -41.04 -12.34
N ARG A 350 -125.33 -39.94 -12.89
CA ARG A 350 -126.10 -39.04 -13.75
C ARG A 350 -126.59 -39.76 -15.01
N SER A 351 -125.72 -40.51 -15.68
CA SER A 351 -126.06 -41.33 -16.85
C SER A 351 -127.13 -42.38 -16.52
N ASN A 352 -127.01 -43.04 -15.37
CA ASN A 352 -128.00 -44.00 -14.87
C ASN A 352 -129.36 -43.31 -14.62
N TYR A 353 -129.37 -42.13 -14.01
CA TYR A 353 -130.58 -41.33 -13.81
C TYR A 353 -131.24 -40.91 -15.13
N GLU A 354 -130.46 -40.41 -16.10
CA GLU A 354 -130.96 -40.07 -17.44
C GLU A 354 -131.56 -41.29 -18.16
N SER A 355 -130.94 -42.46 -17.99
CA SER A 355 -131.43 -43.72 -18.54
C SER A 355 -132.75 -44.16 -17.90
N VAL A 356 -132.87 -44.12 -16.57
CA VAL A 356 -134.11 -44.42 -15.84
C VAL A 356 -135.21 -43.43 -16.22
N SER A 357 -134.88 -42.13 -16.31
CA SER A 357 -135.81 -41.10 -16.78
C SER A 357 -136.35 -41.44 -18.17
N CYS A 358 -135.48 -41.76 -19.14
CA CYS A 358 -135.92 -42.19 -20.48
C CYS A 358 -136.80 -43.43 -20.46
N LEU A 359 -136.49 -44.43 -19.64
CA LEU A 359 -137.33 -45.63 -19.49
C LEU A 359 -138.71 -45.29 -18.95
N LEU A 360 -138.81 -44.42 -17.94
CA LEU A 360 -140.09 -43.94 -17.40
C LEU A 360 -140.90 -43.17 -18.44
N TYR A 361 -140.25 -42.31 -19.23
CA TYR A 361 -140.89 -41.63 -20.36
C TYR A 361 -141.40 -42.61 -21.44
N HIS A 362 -140.72 -43.75 -21.63
CA HIS A 362 -141.10 -44.74 -22.66
C HIS A 362 -142.16 -45.74 -22.18
N THR A 363 -142.24 -46.04 -20.88
CA THR A 363 -143.22 -46.98 -20.31
C THR A 363 -144.56 -46.35 -19.95
N GLY A 364 -144.73 -45.03 -20.09
CA GLY A 364 -146.00 -44.36 -19.88
C GLY A 364 -146.46 -44.31 -18.41
N CYS A 365 -145.54 -44.46 -17.46
CA CYS A 365 -145.81 -44.16 -16.06
C CYS A 365 -145.50 -42.68 -15.79
N PHE A 366 -146.52 -41.84 -15.94
CA PHE A 366 -146.57 -40.51 -15.32
C PHE A 366 -147.20 -40.59 -13.94
#